data_AF-A0AAP6ECT4-F1
#
_entry.id   AF-A0AAP6ECT4-F1
#
_cell.length_a   1.000
_cell.length_b   1.000
_cell.length_c   1.000
_cell.angle_alpha   90.00
_cell.angle_beta   90.00
_cell.angle_gamma   90.00
#
_symmetry.space_group_name_H-M   'P 1'
#
loop_
_entity.id
_entity.type
_entity.pdbx_description
1 polymer ?
#
loop_
_entity_poly.entity_id
_entity_poly.type
_entity_poly.pdbx_seq_one_letter_code
_entity_poly.pdbx_strand_id
1 'polypeptide(L)'
;MTTTPPDTVTTPQKRMPQRMPVWAKVLTSVVVVLAVMFAGIRLSLLPGLRDFFGTETQDRTGPALLQSIQDMSRYEGASGNFQVVVDLEKDAKFLPDAIRGTRTLYVGAGTVDAYVDLGKVADKDVTVDKDRTTATLRLPHAQLATPALDPDRSYAVSKQRGLLDRLGDLFSGNPNSEQAVQKLAVKHIGEAAQQSELTARAETNTTGMLKGLLRSLSFKEVTVSYIA
;
A
#
# COMPACT_ATOMS: atom_id res chain seq x y z
N MET A 1 38.42 49.52 -92.68
CA MET A 1 39.39 48.65 -91.95
C MET A 1 38.75 48.21 -90.64
N THR A 2 39.20 47.10 -90.08
CA THR A 2 38.69 46.46 -88.85
C THR A 2 39.34 47.01 -87.58
N THR A 3 38.60 47.05 -86.48
CA THR A 3 38.94 46.39 -85.18
C THR A 3 37.75 46.44 -84.18
N THR A 4 37.81 45.58 -83.17
CA THR A 4 36.75 45.21 -82.20
C THR A 4 36.80 46.07 -80.91
N PRO A 5 35.69 46.31 -80.17
CA PRO A 5 35.66 47.11 -78.93
C PRO A 5 35.92 46.30 -77.65
N PRO A 6 35.90 46.93 -76.45
CA PRO A 6 35.83 46.24 -75.16
C PRO A 6 34.62 46.62 -74.27
N ASP A 7 33.73 45.64 -74.09
CA ASP A 7 33.26 45.05 -72.81
C ASP A 7 32.66 45.89 -71.66
N THR A 8 31.44 45.46 -71.27
CA THR A 8 30.69 45.89 -70.08
C THR A 8 31.24 45.25 -68.79
N VAL A 9 31.74 46.06 -67.86
CA VAL A 9 32.25 45.57 -66.56
C VAL A 9 31.12 45.28 -65.57
N THR A 10 30.79 44.00 -65.37
CA THR A 10 29.89 43.54 -64.30
C THR A 10 30.66 43.27 -63.01
N THR A 11 30.33 43.96 -61.91
CA THR A 11 31.03 43.81 -60.62
C THR A 11 30.56 42.57 -59.85
N PRO A 12 31.44 41.64 -59.43
CA PRO A 12 31.05 40.45 -58.67
C PRO A 12 30.90 40.75 -57.16
N GLN A 13 29.73 40.43 -56.58
CA GLN A 13 29.54 40.49 -55.12
C GLN A 13 30.32 39.37 -54.40
N LYS A 14 31.47 39.73 -53.83
CA LYS A 14 32.34 38.84 -53.06
C LYS A 14 31.75 38.49 -51.69
N ARG A 15 30.95 37.43 -51.60
CA ARG A 15 30.57 36.82 -50.30
C ARG A 15 31.82 36.33 -49.59
N MET A 16 32.19 36.96 -48.47
CA MET A 16 33.35 36.56 -47.66
C MET A 16 32.99 35.36 -46.77
N PRO A 17 33.73 34.23 -46.85
CA PRO A 17 33.52 33.11 -45.93
C PRO A 17 34.17 33.42 -44.58
N GLN A 18 33.39 33.92 -43.62
CA GLN A 18 33.85 34.33 -42.29
C GLN A 18 34.20 33.12 -41.39
N ARG A 19 35.24 32.37 -41.75
CA ARG A 19 35.84 31.32 -40.90
C ARG A 19 36.52 31.98 -39.69
N MET A 20 35.80 32.07 -38.58
CA MET A 20 36.36 32.52 -37.30
C MET A 20 37.62 31.70 -36.92
N PRO A 21 38.71 32.35 -36.46
CA PRO A 21 39.92 31.64 -36.06
C PRO A 21 39.68 30.79 -34.80
N VAL A 22 40.46 29.73 -34.63
CA VAL A 22 40.23 28.71 -33.58
C VAL A 22 40.22 29.31 -32.18
N TRP A 23 41.13 30.26 -31.88
CA TRP A 23 41.18 30.93 -30.58
C TRP A 23 39.89 31.71 -30.25
N ALA A 24 39.25 32.33 -31.24
CA ALA A 24 37.98 33.03 -31.06
C ALA A 24 36.82 32.04 -30.80
N LYS A 25 36.86 30.84 -31.38
CA LYS A 25 35.89 29.78 -31.10
C LYS A 25 36.02 29.23 -29.67
N VAL A 26 37.24 29.04 -29.19
CA VAL A 26 37.53 28.64 -27.80
C VAL A 26 37.07 29.70 -26.82
N LEU A 27 37.32 30.99 -27.11
CA LEU A 27 36.80 32.09 -26.28
C LEU A 27 35.26 32.11 -26.24
N THR A 28 34.57 31.95 -27.37
CA THR A 28 33.10 31.86 -27.36
C THR A 28 32.58 30.62 -26.64
N SER A 29 33.24 29.45 -26.74
CA SER A 29 32.78 28.27 -26.02
C SER A 29 32.99 28.40 -24.51
N VAL A 30 34.11 28.97 -24.06
CA VAL A 30 34.35 29.29 -22.63
C VAL A 30 33.35 30.31 -22.11
N VAL A 31 33.06 31.38 -22.86
CA VAL A 31 32.04 32.38 -22.48
C VAL A 31 30.64 31.77 -22.42
N VAL A 32 30.26 30.89 -23.36
CA VAL A 32 28.97 30.18 -23.32
C VAL A 32 28.90 29.22 -22.12
N VAL A 33 29.95 28.45 -21.84
CA VAL A 33 30.00 27.56 -20.66
C VAL A 33 29.91 28.36 -19.36
N LEU A 34 30.63 29.48 -19.24
CA LEU A 34 30.53 30.38 -18.09
C LEU A 34 29.14 31.01 -17.96
N ALA A 35 28.51 31.42 -19.06
CA ALA A 35 27.15 31.96 -19.05
C ALA A 35 26.11 30.93 -18.63
N VAL A 36 26.19 29.69 -19.14
CA VAL A 36 25.32 28.58 -18.75
C VAL A 36 25.54 28.17 -17.29
N MET A 37 26.79 28.11 -16.83
CA MET A 37 27.12 27.81 -15.44
C MET A 37 26.63 28.91 -14.49
N PHE A 38 26.82 30.18 -14.84
CA PHE A 38 26.36 31.31 -14.04
C PHE A 38 24.83 31.42 -14.04
N ALA A 39 24.16 31.11 -15.16
CA ALA A 39 22.71 30.98 -15.22
C ALA A 39 22.22 29.85 -14.31
N GLY A 40 22.83 28.66 -14.35
CA GLY A 40 22.50 27.54 -13.47
C GLY A 40 22.70 27.85 -11.98
N ILE A 41 23.80 28.53 -11.62
CA ILE A 41 24.06 28.99 -10.25
C ILE A 41 23.02 30.03 -9.82
N ARG A 42 22.70 31.03 -10.67
CA ARG A 42 21.65 32.01 -10.40
C ARG A 42 20.27 31.38 -10.24
N LEU A 43 19.95 30.36 -11.05
CA LEU A 43 18.70 29.60 -10.98
C LEU A 43 18.61 28.76 -9.68
N SER A 44 19.73 28.17 -9.24
CA SER A 44 19.83 27.41 -7.99
C SER A 44 19.78 28.29 -6.73
N LEU A 45 20.11 29.58 -6.86
CA LEU A 45 20.03 30.60 -5.81
C LEU A 45 18.69 31.34 -5.73
N LEU A 46 17.73 31.06 -6.63
CA LEU A 46 16.38 31.61 -6.55
C LEU A 46 15.53 30.78 -5.55
N PRO A 47 15.09 31.37 -4.41
CA PRO A 47 14.12 30.71 -3.54
C PRO A 47 12.80 30.51 -4.30
N GLY A 48 12.17 29.35 -4.17
CA GLY A 48 10.98 28.94 -4.95
C GLY A 48 11.28 27.89 -6.03
N LEU A 49 12.46 27.89 -6.65
CA LEU A 49 12.76 26.97 -7.77
C LEU A 49 12.98 25.51 -7.35
N ARG A 50 13.13 25.23 -6.05
CA ARG A 50 13.08 23.87 -5.49
C ARG A 50 11.64 23.43 -5.23
N ASP A 51 10.76 24.37 -4.89
CA ASP A 51 9.35 24.14 -4.62
C ASP A 51 8.57 23.88 -5.92
N PHE A 52 9.00 24.46 -7.05
CA PHE A 52 8.53 24.10 -8.40
C PHE A 52 8.85 22.65 -8.83
N PHE A 53 9.76 21.95 -8.12
CA PHE A 53 9.99 20.50 -8.26
C PHE A 53 9.59 19.74 -6.98
N GLY A 54 8.94 20.40 -6.03
CA GLY A 54 8.39 19.79 -4.82
C GLY A 54 7.04 19.15 -5.10
N THR A 55 6.84 17.93 -4.63
CA THR A 55 5.53 17.28 -4.64
C THR A 55 4.69 17.82 -3.48
N GLU A 56 3.80 18.78 -3.76
CA GLU A 56 2.83 19.25 -2.76
C GLU A 56 1.77 18.16 -2.50
N THR A 57 1.99 17.36 -1.45
CA THR A 57 1.01 16.38 -0.96
C THR A 57 -0.13 17.09 -0.24
N GLN A 58 -1.03 17.68 -1.01
CA GLN A 58 -2.19 18.39 -0.48
C GLN A 58 -3.27 17.39 -0.04
N ASP A 59 -3.31 17.07 1.25
CA ASP A 59 -4.39 16.26 1.83
C ASP A 59 -5.73 16.99 1.69
N ARG A 60 -6.72 16.28 1.13
CA ARG A 60 -8.10 16.74 0.92
C ARG A 60 -9.12 15.80 1.58
N THR A 61 -8.68 15.04 2.57
CA THR A 61 -9.53 14.14 3.35
C THR A 61 -10.57 14.95 4.12
N GLY A 62 -11.86 14.69 3.83
CA GLY A 62 -12.97 15.24 4.60
C GLY A 62 -13.03 14.64 6.02
N PRO A 63 -13.77 15.26 6.95
CA PRO A 63 -13.90 14.75 8.31
C PRO A 63 -14.46 13.32 8.31
N ALA A 64 -13.90 12.45 9.15
CA ALA A 64 -14.32 11.07 9.28
C ALA A 64 -15.80 10.99 9.74
N LEU A 65 -16.62 10.24 9.00
CA LEU A 65 -18.05 10.09 9.27
C LEU A 65 -18.33 8.72 9.92
N LEU A 66 -18.88 8.73 11.13
CA LEU A 66 -19.36 7.52 11.79
C LEU A 66 -20.65 7.04 11.12
N GLN A 67 -20.56 5.96 10.34
CA GLN A 67 -21.71 5.42 9.58
C GLN A 67 -22.63 4.52 10.42
N SER A 68 -22.06 3.78 11.37
CA SER A 68 -22.81 2.84 12.22
C SER A 68 -22.05 2.53 13.51
N ILE A 69 -22.77 2.35 14.60
CA ILE A 69 -22.29 1.67 15.81
C ILE A 69 -22.89 0.25 15.80
N GLN A 70 -22.17 -0.73 16.36
CA GLN A 70 -22.65 -2.10 16.53
C GLN A 70 -22.39 -2.53 17.98
N ASP A 71 -23.42 -3.00 18.67
CA ASP A 71 -23.27 -3.54 20.03
C ASP A 71 -22.63 -4.94 19.97
N MET A 72 -21.53 -5.14 20.68
CA MET A 72 -20.72 -6.36 20.59
C MET A 72 -20.67 -7.11 21.91
N SER A 73 -21.44 -8.21 22.01
CA SER A 73 -21.37 -9.17 23.13
C SER A 73 -20.20 -10.15 22.93
N ARG A 74 -19.00 -9.61 22.74
CA ARG A 74 -17.81 -10.32 22.24
C ARG A 74 -16.74 -10.46 23.31
N TYR A 75 -16.12 -11.65 23.42
CA TYR A 75 -14.88 -11.83 24.17
C TYR A 75 -13.79 -12.42 23.28
N GLU A 76 -12.78 -11.61 22.97
CA GLU A 76 -11.58 -11.99 22.22
C GLU A 76 -10.60 -12.69 23.15
N GLY A 77 -10.53 -14.02 23.02
CA GLY A 77 -9.72 -14.86 23.90
C GLY A 77 -8.29 -15.07 23.40
N ALA A 78 -8.01 -14.86 22.11
CA ALA A 78 -6.66 -14.95 21.54
C ALA A 78 -6.51 -14.04 20.32
N SER A 79 -5.27 -13.62 20.04
CA SER A 79 -4.90 -12.87 18.83
C SER A 79 -3.64 -13.48 18.22
N GLY A 80 -3.61 -13.61 16.90
CA GLY A 80 -2.46 -14.11 16.15
C GLY A 80 -1.90 -13.06 15.21
N ASN A 81 -0.57 -12.91 15.22
CA ASN A 81 0.15 -12.04 14.29
C ASN A 81 0.67 -12.87 13.12
N PHE A 82 0.39 -12.42 11.89
CA PHE A 82 0.74 -13.12 10.66
C PHE A 82 1.50 -12.18 9.71
N GLN A 83 2.30 -12.78 8.83
CA GLN A 83 2.95 -12.09 7.74
C GLN A 83 3.01 -13.00 6.51
N VAL A 84 2.58 -12.49 5.35
CA VAL A 84 2.54 -13.20 4.08
C VAL A 84 3.25 -12.37 3.00
N VAL A 85 3.97 -13.05 2.11
CA VAL A 85 4.52 -12.45 0.90
C VAL A 85 3.61 -12.86 -0.27
N VAL A 86 2.91 -11.88 -0.84
CA VAL A 86 2.06 -12.05 -2.01
C VAL A 86 2.83 -11.61 -3.25
N ASP A 87 2.95 -12.50 -4.23
CA ASP A 87 3.48 -12.20 -5.55
C ASP A 87 2.33 -12.30 -6.56
N LEU A 88 1.85 -11.15 -7.04
CA LEU A 88 0.72 -11.07 -7.98
C LEU A 88 1.20 -10.62 -9.36
N GLU A 89 1.15 -11.55 -10.31
CA GLU A 89 1.34 -11.32 -11.73
C GLU A 89 -0.03 -11.19 -12.42
N LYS A 90 -0.18 -10.24 -13.35
CA LYS A 90 -1.41 -10.06 -14.15
C LYS A 90 -1.10 -10.11 -15.64
N ASP A 91 -1.57 -11.17 -16.30
CA ASP A 91 -1.47 -11.35 -17.74
C ASP A 91 -2.77 -10.98 -18.49
N ALA A 92 -2.64 -10.04 -19.41
CA ALA A 92 -3.68 -9.70 -20.38
C ALA A 92 -3.61 -10.64 -21.59
N LYS A 93 -4.43 -11.69 -21.58
CA LYS A 93 -4.43 -12.83 -22.53
C LYS A 93 -4.56 -12.50 -24.03
N PHE A 94 -4.79 -11.24 -24.39
CA PHE A 94 -5.04 -10.76 -25.76
C PHE A 94 -4.14 -9.57 -26.17
N LEU A 95 -3.16 -9.18 -25.36
CA LEU A 95 -2.22 -8.08 -25.68
C LEU A 95 -0.83 -8.62 -26.08
N PRO A 96 -0.11 -7.97 -27.02
CA PRO A 96 1.29 -8.26 -27.33
C PRO A 96 2.23 -8.26 -26.12
N ASP A 97 3.35 -8.99 -26.20
CA ASP A 97 4.28 -9.23 -25.08
C ASP A 97 4.88 -7.95 -24.49
N ALA A 98 5.13 -6.92 -25.32
CA ALA A 98 5.59 -5.61 -24.85
C ALA A 98 4.56 -4.84 -23.98
N ILE A 99 3.36 -5.39 -23.81
CA ILE A 99 2.20 -4.79 -23.13
C ILE A 99 1.73 -5.66 -21.94
N ARG A 100 2.28 -6.87 -21.76
CA ARG A 100 1.89 -7.82 -20.70
C ARG A 100 2.74 -7.68 -19.43
N GLY A 101 2.25 -8.28 -18.34
CA GLY A 101 2.98 -8.47 -17.08
C GLY A 101 3.15 -7.23 -16.20
N THR A 102 2.11 -6.87 -15.43
CA THR A 102 2.35 -6.15 -14.16
C THR A 102 2.55 -7.16 -13.06
N ARG A 103 3.75 -7.20 -12.46
CA ARG A 103 4.06 -8.06 -11.30
C ARG A 103 4.30 -7.21 -10.06
N THR A 104 3.60 -7.53 -8.98
CA THR A 104 3.64 -6.81 -7.71
C THR A 104 4.00 -7.77 -6.59
N LEU A 105 5.17 -7.57 -5.99
CA LEU A 105 5.59 -8.26 -4.78
C LEU A 105 5.19 -7.42 -3.56
N TYR A 106 4.44 -8.00 -2.64
CA TYR A 106 3.82 -7.30 -1.51
C TYR A 106 4.02 -8.10 -0.21
N VAL A 107 4.51 -7.44 0.84
CA VAL A 107 4.49 -7.97 2.20
C VAL A 107 3.20 -7.48 2.85
N GLY A 108 2.34 -8.40 3.25
CA GLY A 108 1.18 -8.12 4.10
C GLY A 108 1.45 -8.63 5.50
N ALA A 109 1.49 -7.73 6.48
CA ALA A 109 1.47 -8.06 7.90
C ALA A 109 0.06 -7.79 8.46
N GLY A 110 -0.39 -8.56 9.44
CA GLY A 110 -1.72 -8.37 9.99
C GLY A 110 -2.05 -9.25 11.19
N THR A 111 -3.19 -8.98 11.80
CA THR A 111 -3.72 -9.74 12.94
C THR A 111 -4.98 -10.53 12.57
N VAL A 112 -5.19 -11.65 13.25
CA VAL A 112 -6.49 -12.33 13.31
C VAL A 112 -6.81 -12.68 14.75
N ASP A 113 -7.90 -12.13 15.23
CA ASP A 113 -8.41 -12.35 16.57
C ASP A 113 -9.39 -13.53 16.59
N ALA A 114 -9.47 -14.23 17.72
CA ALA A 114 -10.32 -15.40 17.90
C ALA A 114 -11.14 -15.23 19.18
N TYR A 115 -12.46 -15.46 19.05
CA TYR A 115 -13.40 -14.94 20.03
C TYR A 115 -14.67 -15.78 20.17
N VAL A 116 -15.20 -15.81 21.39
CA VAL A 116 -16.49 -16.40 21.71
C VAL A 116 -17.55 -15.31 21.67
N ASP A 117 -18.67 -15.60 21.01
CA ASP A 117 -19.82 -14.70 20.91
C ASP A 117 -20.79 -14.97 22.06
N LEU A 118 -20.64 -14.21 23.15
CA LEU A 118 -21.47 -14.34 24.34
C LEU A 118 -22.92 -13.87 24.08
N GLY A 119 -23.17 -13.09 23.02
CA GLY A 119 -24.51 -12.67 22.61
C GLY A 119 -25.39 -13.79 22.06
N LYS A 120 -24.79 -14.95 21.74
CA LYS A 120 -25.51 -16.17 21.33
C LYS A 120 -25.83 -17.12 22.50
N VAL A 121 -25.37 -16.82 23.72
CA VAL A 121 -25.69 -17.61 24.94
C VAL A 121 -27.06 -17.21 25.45
N ALA A 122 -27.99 -18.16 25.54
CA ALA A 122 -29.34 -17.93 26.06
C ALA A 122 -29.46 -18.42 27.52
N ASP A 123 -30.53 -18.00 28.23
CA ASP A 123 -30.77 -18.39 29.63
C ASP A 123 -30.71 -19.91 29.86
N LYS A 124 -31.22 -20.70 28.90
CA LYS A 124 -31.19 -22.18 28.90
C LYS A 124 -29.78 -22.78 28.92
N ASP A 125 -28.76 -22.01 28.55
CA ASP A 125 -27.37 -22.42 28.40
C ASP A 125 -26.52 -22.04 29.63
N VAL A 126 -27.12 -21.35 30.60
CA VAL A 126 -26.56 -21.09 31.93
C VAL A 126 -27.42 -21.78 32.99
N THR A 127 -26.84 -22.73 33.73
CA THR A 127 -27.52 -23.44 34.81
C THR A 127 -26.77 -23.28 36.13
N VAL A 128 -27.51 -22.99 37.20
CA VAL A 128 -27.01 -22.81 38.57
C VAL A 128 -27.81 -23.69 39.52
N ASP A 129 -27.13 -24.32 40.48
CA ASP A 129 -27.74 -25.10 41.56
C ASP A 129 -28.54 -24.23 42.55
N LYS A 130 -29.40 -24.86 43.36
CA LYS A 130 -30.22 -24.16 44.36
C LYS A 130 -29.37 -23.41 45.39
N ASP A 131 -28.22 -23.97 45.75
CA ASP A 131 -27.34 -23.45 46.81
C ASP A 131 -26.30 -22.47 46.26
N ARG A 132 -26.30 -22.22 44.94
CA ARG A 132 -25.36 -21.34 44.20
C ARG A 132 -23.89 -21.68 44.41
N THR A 133 -23.59 -22.97 44.49
CA THR A 133 -22.23 -23.52 44.63
C THR A 133 -21.65 -24.11 43.34
N THR A 134 -22.49 -24.44 42.35
CA THR A 134 -22.12 -25.06 41.08
C THR A 134 -22.77 -24.35 39.88
N ALA A 135 -21.95 -23.88 38.94
CA ALA A 135 -22.41 -23.26 37.70
C ALA A 135 -22.02 -24.12 36.47
N THR A 136 -22.94 -24.28 35.53
CA THR A 136 -22.70 -24.89 34.21
C THR A 136 -23.02 -23.87 33.12
N LEU A 137 -22.06 -23.61 32.24
CA LEU A 137 -22.20 -22.69 31.10
C LEU A 137 -21.93 -23.45 29.79
N ARG A 138 -22.82 -23.28 28.82
CA ARG A 138 -22.68 -23.81 27.46
C ARG A 138 -22.47 -22.64 26.51
N LEU A 139 -21.35 -22.62 25.80
CA LEU A 139 -20.92 -21.49 24.97
C LEU A 139 -20.86 -21.90 23.49
N PRO A 140 -21.15 -21.00 22.54
CA PRO A 140 -20.85 -21.28 21.14
C PRO A 140 -19.33 -21.43 20.94
N HIS A 141 -18.92 -22.30 20.02
CA HIS A 141 -17.51 -22.42 19.64
C HIS A 141 -16.89 -21.09 19.20
N ALA A 142 -15.59 -20.92 19.47
CA ALA A 142 -14.87 -19.71 19.11
C ALA A 142 -14.73 -19.57 17.58
N GLN A 143 -14.86 -18.34 17.11
CA GLN A 143 -14.79 -17.99 15.69
C GLN A 143 -13.63 -17.02 15.43
N LEU A 144 -13.11 -17.01 14.20
CA LEU A 144 -12.07 -16.07 13.77
C LEU A 144 -12.69 -14.73 13.32
N ALA A 145 -12.02 -13.63 13.65
CA ALA A 145 -12.30 -12.31 13.13
C ALA A 145 -11.92 -12.19 11.65
N THR A 146 -12.40 -11.12 11.01
CA THR A 146 -11.89 -10.73 9.68
C THR A 146 -10.44 -10.25 9.85
N PRO A 147 -9.46 -10.76 9.08
CA PRO A 147 -8.07 -10.34 9.21
C PRO A 147 -7.88 -8.84 8.97
N ALA A 148 -7.23 -8.16 9.90
CA ALA A 148 -6.84 -6.76 9.77
C ALA A 148 -5.40 -6.67 9.26
N LEU A 149 -5.16 -5.87 8.21
CA LEU A 149 -3.79 -5.55 7.79
C LEU A 149 -3.23 -4.39 8.61
N ASP A 150 -1.99 -4.53 9.01
CA ASP A 150 -1.16 -3.50 9.63
C ASP A 150 -0.60 -2.59 8.52
N PRO A 151 -1.00 -1.30 8.44
CA PRO A 151 -0.59 -0.42 7.34
C PRO A 151 0.87 0.04 7.46
N ASP A 152 1.43 0.08 8.66
CA ASP A 152 2.82 0.49 8.90
C ASP A 152 3.81 -0.64 8.57
N ARG A 153 3.36 -1.90 8.69
CA ARG A 153 4.16 -3.11 8.38
C ARG A 153 3.80 -3.79 7.06
N SER A 154 2.82 -3.30 6.30
CA SER A 154 2.45 -3.86 4.99
C SER A 154 2.83 -2.93 3.83
N TYR A 155 3.60 -3.44 2.87
CA TYR A 155 4.15 -2.62 1.79
C TYR A 155 4.44 -3.41 0.51
N ALA A 156 4.38 -2.72 -0.63
CA ALA A 156 4.84 -3.26 -1.91
C ALA A 156 6.37 -3.20 -1.98
N VAL A 157 7.02 -4.37 -2.00
CA VAL A 157 8.47 -4.54 -2.10
C VAL A 157 8.97 -4.17 -3.51
N SER A 158 8.23 -4.58 -4.54
CA SER A 158 8.57 -4.26 -5.92
C SER A 158 7.31 -4.19 -6.80
N LYS A 159 7.37 -3.31 -7.82
CA LYS A 159 6.33 -3.12 -8.83
C LYS A 159 6.98 -3.11 -10.20
N GLN A 160 6.94 -4.22 -10.91
CA GLN A 160 7.41 -4.29 -12.29
C GLN A 160 6.31 -3.76 -13.20
N ARG A 161 6.47 -2.50 -13.65
CA ARG A 161 5.56 -1.79 -14.57
C ARG A 161 5.89 -2.10 -16.03
N GLY A 162 4.86 -2.28 -16.84
CA GLY A 162 4.99 -2.50 -18.28
C GLY A 162 5.44 -1.24 -19.02
N LEU A 163 5.81 -1.36 -20.30
CA LEU A 163 6.25 -0.21 -21.10
C LEU A 163 5.12 0.80 -21.37
N LEU A 164 3.85 0.35 -21.42
CA LEU A 164 2.72 1.26 -21.62
C LEU A 164 2.44 2.14 -20.39
N ASP A 165 2.65 1.66 -19.16
CA ASP A 165 2.46 2.46 -17.94
C ASP A 165 3.35 3.71 -17.94
N ARG A 166 4.49 3.68 -18.64
CA ARG A 166 5.43 4.80 -18.77
C ARG A 166 5.01 5.82 -19.84
N LEU A 167 4.29 5.38 -20.87
CA LEU A 167 3.60 6.27 -21.80
C LEU A 167 2.31 6.83 -21.18
N GLY A 168 1.77 6.13 -20.19
CA GLY A 168 0.64 6.52 -19.35
C GLY A 168 1.00 7.23 -18.04
N ASP A 169 2.25 7.65 -17.81
CA ASP A 169 2.66 8.34 -16.55
C ASP A 169 1.99 9.74 -16.36
N LEU A 170 1.15 10.19 -17.32
CA LEU A 170 0.23 11.31 -17.18
C LEU A 170 -1.17 10.93 -16.66
N PHE A 171 -1.48 9.63 -16.55
CA PHE A 171 -2.80 9.08 -16.19
C PHE A 171 -2.70 8.01 -15.10
N SER A 172 -2.65 8.47 -13.85
CA SER A 172 -2.92 7.72 -12.61
C SER A 172 -2.08 6.45 -12.33
N GLY A 173 -1.29 6.50 -11.25
CA GLY A 173 -0.82 5.27 -10.59
C GLY A 173 -2.03 4.41 -10.17
N ASN A 174 -2.05 3.15 -10.59
CA ASN A 174 -3.25 2.31 -10.61
C ASN A 174 -3.57 1.71 -9.21
N PRO A 175 -4.61 2.17 -8.48
CA PRO A 175 -4.92 1.64 -7.15
C PRO A 175 -5.48 0.20 -7.17
N ASN A 176 -5.93 -0.28 -8.33
CA ASN A 176 -6.53 -1.61 -8.50
C ASN A 176 -5.50 -2.75 -8.56
N SER A 177 -4.19 -2.45 -8.54
CA SER A 177 -3.14 -3.45 -8.28
C SER A 177 -2.93 -3.64 -6.78
N GLU A 178 -2.81 -2.55 -6.01
CA GLU A 178 -2.57 -2.56 -4.57
C GLU A 178 -3.74 -3.19 -3.80
N GLN A 179 -4.98 -2.81 -4.12
CA GLN A 179 -6.16 -3.41 -3.48
C GLN A 179 -6.26 -4.92 -3.78
N ALA A 180 -5.69 -5.41 -4.90
CA ALA A 180 -5.70 -6.82 -5.24
C ALA A 180 -4.67 -7.63 -4.41
N VAL A 181 -3.45 -7.12 -4.22
CA VAL A 181 -2.46 -7.78 -3.33
C VAL A 181 -2.87 -7.71 -1.85
N GLN A 182 -3.50 -6.61 -1.41
CA GLN A 182 -4.09 -6.50 -0.07
C GLN A 182 -5.18 -7.55 0.16
N LYS A 183 -6.11 -7.72 -0.78
CA LYS A 183 -7.17 -8.75 -0.69
C LYS A 183 -6.62 -10.17 -0.66
N LEU A 184 -5.55 -10.45 -1.42
CA LEU A 184 -4.85 -11.73 -1.36
C LEU A 184 -4.11 -11.93 -0.03
N ALA A 185 -3.49 -10.90 0.52
CA ALA A 185 -2.83 -10.96 1.82
C ALA A 185 -3.83 -11.25 2.95
N VAL A 186 -4.95 -10.50 3.00
CA VAL A 186 -6.07 -10.75 3.93
C VAL A 186 -6.58 -12.19 3.81
N LYS A 187 -6.77 -12.69 2.58
CA LYS A 187 -7.21 -14.07 2.35
C LYS A 187 -6.22 -15.09 2.92
N HIS A 188 -4.93 -14.98 2.58
CA HIS A 188 -3.92 -15.94 3.01
C HIS A 188 -3.63 -15.88 4.51
N ILE A 189 -3.73 -14.69 5.13
CA ILE A 189 -3.70 -14.54 6.60
C ILE A 189 -4.90 -15.26 7.24
N GLY A 190 -6.10 -15.14 6.66
CA GLY A 190 -7.29 -15.87 7.11
C GLY A 190 -7.15 -17.40 6.97
N GLU A 191 -6.59 -17.87 5.85
CA GLU A 191 -6.29 -19.30 5.63
C GLU A 191 -5.26 -19.83 6.64
N ALA A 192 -4.21 -19.06 6.94
CA ALA A 192 -3.22 -19.39 7.97
C ALA A 192 -3.83 -19.41 9.39
N ALA A 193 -4.74 -18.47 9.70
CA ALA A 193 -5.43 -18.45 10.98
C ALA A 193 -6.40 -19.64 11.15
N GLN A 194 -7.08 -20.09 10.08
CA GLN A 194 -7.91 -21.30 10.09
C GLN A 194 -7.11 -22.59 10.36
N GLN A 195 -5.82 -22.61 10.00
CA GLN A 195 -4.91 -23.73 10.26
C GLN A 195 -4.19 -23.62 11.62
N SER A 196 -4.49 -22.59 12.42
CA SER A 196 -3.84 -22.30 13.69
C SER A 196 -4.71 -22.70 14.90
N GLU A 197 -4.08 -22.84 16.07
CA GLU A 197 -4.77 -23.11 17.34
C GLU A 197 -5.57 -21.91 17.90
N LEU A 198 -5.74 -20.81 17.16
CA LEU A 198 -6.30 -19.55 17.69
C LEU A 198 -7.70 -19.72 18.30
N THR A 199 -8.59 -20.50 17.68
CA THR A 199 -9.93 -20.78 18.23
C THR A 199 -9.85 -21.58 19.53
N ALA A 200 -9.06 -22.66 19.57
CA ALA A 200 -8.86 -23.46 20.78
C ALA A 200 -8.20 -22.66 21.93
N ARG A 201 -7.29 -21.73 21.60
CA ARG A 201 -6.69 -20.79 22.56
C ARG A 201 -7.71 -19.76 23.06
N ALA A 202 -8.59 -19.26 22.19
CA ALA A 202 -9.69 -18.39 22.58
C ALA A 202 -10.70 -19.10 23.50
N GLU A 203 -11.09 -20.34 23.20
CA GLU A 203 -11.95 -21.16 24.07
C GLU A 203 -11.27 -21.42 25.43
N THR A 204 -9.98 -21.73 25.43
CA THR A 204 -9.18 -21.93 26.66
C THR A 204 -9.19 -20.67 27.53
N ASN A 205 -8.91 -19.51 26.95
CA ASN A 205 -8.81 -18.24 27.67
C ASN A 205 -10.19 -17.70 28.11
N THR A 206 -11.24 -17.89 27.30
CA THR A 206 -12.64 -17.60 27.68
C THR A 206 -13.07 -18.46 28.86
N THR A 207 -12.73 -19.75 28.82
CA THR A 207 -12.97 -20.70 29.92
C THR A 207 -12.25 -20.29 31.19
N GLY A 208 -10.98 -19.85 31.09
CA GLY A 208 -10.21 -19.33 32.22
C GLY A 208 -10.85 -18.08 32.84
N MET A 209 -11.23 -17.10 32.01
CA MET A 209 -11.90 -15.87 32.43
C MET A 209 -13.22 -16.15 33.17
N LEU A 210 -14.12 -16.96 32.59
CA LEU A 210 -15.41 -17.27 33.20
C LEU A 210 -15.27 -18.08 34.49
N LYS A 211 -14.34 -19.05 34.55
CA LYS A 211 -14.06 -19.80 35.78
C LYS A 211 -13.46 -18.91 36.86
N GLY A 212 -12.62 -17.94 36.52
CA GLY A 212 -12.09 -16.95 37.46
C GLY A 212 -13.19 -16.06 38.04
N LEU A 213 -14.03 -15.49 37.16
CA LEU A 213 -15.14 -14.62 37.55
C LEU A 213 -16.14 -15.34 38.46
N LEU A 214 -16.62 -16.53 38.07
CA LEU A 214 -17.60 -17.27 38.86
C LEU A 214 -17.04 -17.75 40.20
N ARG A 215 -15.75 -18.13 40.28
CA ARG A 215 -15.09 -18.43 41.57
C ARG A 215 -15.00 -17.21 42.49
N SER A 216 -14.82 -16.01 41.96
CA SER A 216 -14.88 -14.77 42.77
C SER A 216 -16.27 -14.52 43.34
N LEU A 217 -17.32 -15.02 42.68
CA LEU A 217 -18.72 -15.01 43.14
C LEU A 217 -19.07 -16.23 44.04
N SER A 218 -18.06 -16.88 44.63
CA SER A 218 -18.16 -18.04 45.54
C SER A 218 -18.66 -19.36 44.94
N PHE A 219 -18.78 -19.47 43.61
CA PHE A 219 -19.01 -20.78 42.97
C PHE A 219 -17.79 -21.68 43.15
N LYS A 220 -18.00 -22.86 43.76
CA LYS A 220 -16.96 -23.86 44.05
C LYS A 220 -16.62 -24.66 42.79
N GLU A 221 -17.66 -25.09 42.09
CA GLU A 221 -17.56 -25.86 40.85
C GLU A 221 -18.09 -25.04 39.68
N VAL A 222 -17.31 -24.99 38.59
CA VAL A 222 -17.65 -24.24 37.39
C VAL A 222 -17.31 -25.08 36.17
N THR A 223 -18.34 -25.57 35.50
CA THR A 223 -18.27 -26.34 34.26
C THR A 223 -18.54 -25.41 33.09
N VAL A 224 -17.66 -25.44 32.10
CA VAL A 224 -17.81 -24.70 30.84
C VAL A 224 -17.65 -25.74 29.74
N SER A 225 -18.60 -25.79 28.81
CA SER A 225 -18.56 -26.65 27.62
C SER A 225 -18.94 -25.84 26.38
N TYR A 226 -18.48 -26.31 25.23
CA TYR A 226 -18.75 -25.68 23.93
C TYR A 226 -19.80 -26.47 23.15
N ILE A 227 -20.62 -25.76 22.39
CA ILE A 227 -21.72 -26.31 21.59
C ILE A 227 -21.65 -25.79 20.15
N ALA A 228 -22.12 -26.63 19.23
CA ALA A 228 -22.31 -26.34 17.81
C ALA A 228 -23.74 -25.85 17.53
#